data_AF-A0A4P8SU87-F1
#
_entry.id   AF-A0A4P8SU87-F1
#
_cell.length_a   1.000
_cell.length_b   1.000
_cell.length_c   1.000
_cell.angle_alpha   90.00
_cell.angle_beta   90.00
_cell.angle_gamma   90.00
#
_symmetry.space_group_name_H-M   'P 1'
#
loop_
_entity.id
_entity.type
_entity.pdbx_description
1 polymer ?
#
loop_
_entity_poly.entity_id
_entity_poly.type
_entity_poly.pdbx_seq_one_letter_code
_entity_poly.pdbx_strand_id
1 'polypeptide(L)'
;MRSRTVAATAVVVLLVALTGCTRQQTAFDGVARAACETKAGPAIVAWWRDEYGMTPWKVVDTHSTGVEQGAGGSSGAASASVTGESSVQREERGTASETIEWSCSVQTSADDPSTVSATIQEITLRSRDRS
;
A
#
# COMPACT_ATOMS: atom_id res chain seq x y z
N MET A 1 -53.56 -24.13 -14.64
CA MET A 1 -53.70 -23.67 -13.24
C MET A 1 -52.46 -24.07 -12.46
N ARG A 2 -51.91 -23.11 -11.70
CA ARG A 2 -50.94 -23.25 -10.59
C ARG A 2 -49.51 -23.72 -10.94
N SER A 3 -48.69 -22.78 -11.40
CA SER A 3 -47.23 -22.83 -11.16
C SER A 3 -46.97 -22.46 -9.70
N ARG A 4 -46.49 -23.41 -8.90
CA ARG A 4 -46.14 -23.21 -7.50
C ARG A 4 -44.73 -22.64 -7.42
N THR A 5 -44.61 -21.38 -7.05
CA THR A 5 -43.33 -20.77 -6.65
C THR A 5 -42.92 -21.38 -5.33
N VAL A 6 -41.88 -22.22 -5.33
CA VAL A 6 -41.25 -22.70 -4.10
C VAL A 6 -40.21 -21.65 -3.73
N ALA A 7 -40.53 -20.83 -2.73
CA ALA A 7 -39.57 -19.94 -2.09
C ALA A 7 -38.52 -20.82 -1.37
N ALA A 8 -37.34 -20.93 -1.96
CA ALA A 8 -36.19 -21.53 -1.31
C ALA A 8 -35.63 -20.51 -0.31
N THR A 9 -36.05 -20.63 0.95
CA THR A 9 -35.35 -20.00 2.07
C THR A 9 -33.99 -20.66 2.22
N ALA A 10 -32.96 -20.04 1.63
CA ALA A 10 -31.58 -20.40 1.85
C ALA A 10 -31.17 -19.94 3.26
N VAL A 11 -31.18 -20.87 4.21
CA VAL A 11 -30.58 -20.67 5.52
C VAL A 11 -29.06 -20.77 5.35
N VAL A 12 -28.38 -19.63 5.31
CA VAL A 12 -26.92 -19.59 5.30
C VAL A 12 -26.43 -19.79 6.74
N VAL A 13 -26.14 -21.04 7.09
CA VAL A 13 -25.38 -21.37 8.29
C VAL A 13 -23.89 -21.24 7.93
N LEU A 14 -23.30 -20.08 8.23
CA LEU A 14 -21.84 -19.91 8.17
C LEU A 14 -21.25 -20.49 9.45
N LEU A 15 -20.83 -21.76 9.38
CA LEU A 15 -19.98 -22.40 10.37
C LEU A 15 -18.61 -21.73 10.37
N VAL A 16 -18.39 -20.88 11.38
CA VAL A 16 -17.11 -20.25 11.69
C VAL A 16 -16.23 -21.28 12.40
N ALA A 17 -15.36 -21.95 11.67
CA ALA A 17 -14.19 -22.63 12.25
C ALA A 17 -13.22 -23.10 11.16
N LEU A 18 -12.37 -22.21 10.66
CA LEU A 18 -11.03 -22.55 10.18
C LEU A 18 -10.11 -21.36 10.48
N THR A 19 -9.19 -21.58 11.40
CA THR A 19 -8.08 -20.70 11.76
C THR A 19 -7.20 -20.42 10.55
N GLY A 20 -7.35 -19.23 10.01
CA GLY A 20 -6.40 -18.58 9.12
C GLY A 20 -6.71 -17.10 9.22
N CYS A 21 -5.80 -16.32 9.81
CA CYS A 21 -5.95 -14.87 9.94
C CYS A 21 -5.93 -14.24 8.54
N THR A 22 -7.04 -14.29 7.80
CA THR A 22 -7.28 -13.35 6.72
C THR A 22 -7.39 -11.99 7.40
N ARG A 23 -6.29 -11.21 7.44
CA ARG A 23 -6.31 -9.79 7.79
C ARG A 23 -7.44 -9.18 6.98
N GLN A 24 -8.53 -8.83 7.65
CA GLN A 24 -9.70 -8.25 7.02
C GLN A 24 -9.23 -6.95 6.37
N GLN A 25 -9.05 -6.95 5.05
CA GLN A 25 -8.65 -5.75 4.31
C GLN A 25 -9.73 -4.70 4.56
N THR A 26 -9.37 -3.67 5.32
CA THR A 26 -10.32 -2.59 5.66
C THR A 26 -10.36 -1.58 4.52
N ALA A 27 -11.44 -0.78 4.44
CA ALA A 27 -11.52 0.35 3.52
C ALA A 27 -10.34 1.34 3.72
N PHE A 28 -9.88 1.48 4.97
CA PHE A 28 -8.73 2.32 5.32
C PHE A 28 -7.41 1.79 4.73
N ASP A 29 -7.21 0.46 4.68
CA ASP A 29 -6.00 -0.11 4.08
C ASP A 29 -5.86 0.25 2.60
N GLY A 30 -6.97 0.24 1.85
CA GLY A 30 -6.98 0.64 0.44
C GLY A 30 -6.61 2.11 0.24
N VAL A 31 -7.15 2.99 1.10
CA VAL A 31 -6.84 4.42 1.10
C VAL A 31 -5.37 4.66 1.48
N ALA A 32 -4.85 3.94 2.48
CA ALA A 32 -3.46 4.06 2.91
C ALA A 32 -2.49 3.65 1.79
N ARG A 33 -2.75 2.53 1.09
CA ARG A 33 -1.95 2.11 -0.08
C ARG A 33 -1.92 3.19 -1.16
N ALA A 34 -3.10 3.65 -1.60
CA ALA A 34 -3.21 4.62 -2.67
C ALA A 34 -2.52 5.96 -2.31
N ALA A 35 -2.65 6.40 -1.06
CA ALA A 35 -2.00 7.62 -0.59
C ALA A 35 -0.47 7.49 -0.63
N CYS A 36 0.08 6.36 -0.18
CA CYS A 36 1.53 6.13 -0.21
C CYS A 36 2.07 5.94 -1.63
N GLU A 37 1.41 5.16 -2.48
CA GLU A 37 1.81 4.94 -3.88
C GLU A 37 1.86 6.27 -4.66
N THR A 38 0.94 7.19 -4.38
CA THR A 38 0.93 8.54 -4.97
C THR A 38 2.15 9.37 -4.52
N LYS A 39 2.65 9.17 -3.31
CA LYS A 39 3.78 9.93 -2.74
C LYS A 39 5.14 9.31 -3.07
N ALA A 40 5.19 7.99 -3.29
CA ALA A 40 6.44 7.26 -3.48
C ALA A 40 7.22 7.76 -4.71
N GLY A 41 6.58 7.92 -5.87
CA GLY A 41 7.27 8.34 -7.11
C GLY A 41 8.08 9.63 -6.96
N PRO A 42 7.47 10.78 -6.58
CA PRO A 42 8.19 12.03 -6.37
C PRO A 42 9.26 11.95 -5.28
N ALA A 43 9.02 11.20 -4.20
CA ALA A 43 9.98 11.03 -3.12
C ALA A 43 11.21 10.23 -3.57
N ILE A 44 11.01 9.17 -4.38
CA ILE A 44 12.09 8.38 -4.97
C ILE A 44 12.93 9.22 -5.92
N VAL A 45 12.31 10.08 -6.74
CA VAL A 45 13.06 11.02 -7.61
C VAL A 45 13.93 11.97 -6.80
N ALA A 46 13.38 12.54 -5.71
CA ALA A 46 14.13 13.43 -4.83
C ALA A 46 15.29 12.70 -4.15
N TRP A 47 15.02 11.55 -3.52
CA TRP A 47 16.04 10.72 -2.89
C TRP A 47 17.14 10.30 -3.88
N TRP A 48 16.77 9.85 -5.08
CA TRP A 48 17.73 9.43 -6.10
C TRP A 48 18.67 10.57 -6.51
N ARG A 49 18.13 11.78 -6.63
CA ARG A 49 18.92 12.98 -6.94
C ARG A 49 19.88 13.33 -5.81
N ASP A 50 19.43 13.21 -4.56
CA ASP A 50 20.26 13.51 -3.40
C ASP A 50 21.38 12.46 -3.23
N GLU A 51 21.09 11.19 -3.50
CA GLU A 51 22.05 10.08 -3.39
C GLU A 51 23.06 10.03 -4.57
N TYR A 52 22.58 10.17 -5.81
CA TYR A 52 23.40 9.95 -7.02
C TYR A 52 23.74 11.21 -7.81
N GLY A 53 23.26 12.39 -7.39
CA GLY A 53 23.52 13.67 -8.07
C GLY A 53 22.87 13.81 -9.45
N MET A 54 21.92 12.94 -9.80
CA MET A 54 21.23 12.94 -11.10
C MET A 54 19.74 12.61 -10.93
N THR A 55 18.90 12.99 -11.89
CA THR A 55 17.48 12.59 -11.89
C THR A 55 17.35 11.24 -12.61
N PRO A 56 16.62 10.26 -12.07
CA PRO A 56 16.35 9.03 -12.81
C PRO A 56 15.50 9.33 -14.04
N TRP A 57 15.58 8.51 -15.07
CA TRP A 57 14.74 8.67 -16.26
C TRP A 57 13.26 8.50 -15.93
N LYS A 58 12.94 7.43 -15.19
CA LYS A 58 11.56 7.11 -14.84
C LYS A 58 11.49 6.27 -13.56
N VAL A 59 10.43 6.50 -12.78
CA VAL A 59 9.98 5.58 -11.73
C VAL A 59 8.72 4.88 -12.24
N VAL A 60 8.72 3.55 -12.25
CA VAL A 60 7.65 2.68 -12.73
C VAL A 60 7.34 1.59 -11.72
N ASP A 61 6.26 0.86 -11.95
CA ASP A 61 5.86 -0.30 -11.15
C ASP A 61 5.81 -0.01 -9.65
N THR A 62 5.42 1.21 -9.28
CA THR A 62 5.24 1.62 -7.89
C THR A 62 3.99 0.95 -7.34
N HIS A 63 4.18 0.08 -6.36
CA HIS A 63 3.08 -0.63 -5.71
C HIS A 63 3.43 -0.98 -4.27
N SER A 64 2.41 -1.06 -3.43
CA SER A 64 2.54 -1.52 -2.05
C SER A 64 2.65 -3.05 -1.98
N THR A 65 3.52 -3.53 -1.09
CA THR A 65 3.74 -4.95 -0.80
C THR A 65 3.12 -5.37 0.54
N GLY A 66 2.90 -4.41 1.44
CA GLY A 66 2.39 -4.65 2.78
C GLY A 66 1.68 -3.45 3.37
N VAL A 67 0.71 -3.72 4.24
CA VAL A 67 0.05 -2.72 5.09
C VAL A 67 -0.08 -3.29 6.48
N GLU A 68 0.31 -2.50 7.46
CA GLU A 68 0.20 -2.81 8.88
C GLU A 68 -0.54 -1.67 9.57
N GLN A 69 -1.74 -1.95 10.08
CA GLN A 69 -2.49 -0.95 10.84
C GLN A 69 -1.79 -0.68 12.17
N GLY A 70 -1.64 0.60 12.50
CA GLY A 70 -1.20 1.02 13.81
C GLY A 70 -2.28 0.75 14.86
N ALA A 71 -1.89 0.67 16.13
CA ALA A 71 -2.85 0.59 17.21
C ALA A 71 -3.72 1.86 17.18
N GLY A 72 -5.02 1.69 16.92
CA GLY A 72 -5.99 2.77 16.99
C GLY A 72 -5.95 3.38 18.38
N GLY A 73 -5.44 4.61 18.49
CA GLY A 73 -5.46 5.34 19.74
C GLY A 73 -6.89 5.69 20.14
N SER A 74 -7.11 5.97 21.42
CA SER A 74 -8.42 6.38 21.97
C SER A 74 -9.01 7.64 21.31
N SER A 75 -8.25 8.33 20.45
CA SER A 75 -8.63 9.54 19.72
C SER A 75 -9.47 9.29 18.46
N GLY A 76 -9.67 8.05 18.02
CA GLY A 76 -10.42 7.77 16.79
C GLY A 76 -9.64 8.05 15.49
N ALA A 77 -8.38 8.45 15.60
CA ALA A 77 -7.45 8.53 14.46
C ALA A 77 -7.00 7.12 14.05
N ALA A 78 -7.14 6.81 12.76
CA ALA A 78 -6.59 5.60 12.16
C ALA A 78 -5.18 5.88 11.62
N SER A 79 -4.27 4.93 11.81
CA SER A 79 -2.92 4.97 11.26
C SER A 79 -2.53 3.64 10.65
N ALA A 80 -1.63 3.68 9.67
CA ALA A 80 -1.05 2.50 9.05
C ALA A 80 0.38 2.77 8.60
N SER A 81 1.20 1.72 8.59
CA SER A 81 2.48 1.67 7.91
C SER A 81 2.31 0.86 6.62
N VAL A 82 2.79 1.42 5.51
CA VAL A 82 2.74 0.80 4.18
C VAL A 82 4.17 0.61 3.72
N THR A 83 4.50 -0.60 3.30
CA THR A 83 5.74 -0.91 2.60
C THR A 83 5.43 -1.13 1.13
N GLY A 84 6.37 -0.82 0.27
CA GLY A 84 6.22 -1.08 -1.15
C GLY A 84 7.53 -1.09 -1.90
N GLU A 85 7.40 -1.36 -3.20
CA GLU A 85 8.50 -1.42 -4.13
C GLU A 85 8.23 -0.47 -5.30
N SER A 86 9.29 -0.03 -5.96
CA SER A 86 9.25 0.68 -7.23
C SER A 86 10.43 0.24 -8.08
N SER A 87 10.29 0.33 -9.40
CA SER A 87 11.36 0.10 -10.34
C SER A 87 11.83 1.44 -10.90
N VAL A 88 13.13 1.71 -10.82
CA VAL A 88 13.74 2.93 -11.36
C VAL A 88 14.52 2.61 -12.62
N GLN A 89 14.19 3.30 -13.71
CA GLN A 89 14.96 3.29 -14.94
C GLN A 89 15.96 4.44 -14.89
N ARG A 90 17.25 4.12 -15.01
CA ARG A 90 18.34 5.11 -14.99
C ARG A 90 18.55 5.79 -16.33
N GLU A 91 18.26 5.09 -17.42
CA GLU A 91 18.55 5.51 -18.79
C GLU A 91 17.29 5.42 -19.66
N GLU A 92 17.16 6.32 -20.63
CA GLU A 92 16.01 6.41 -21.53
C GLU A 92 15.72 5.12 -22.32
N ARG A 93 16.77 4.38 -22.68
CA ARG A 93 16.67 3.13 -23.45
C ARG A 93 16.88 1.87 -22.61
N GLY A 94 17.03 2.00 -21.29
CA GLY A 94 17.44 0.91 -20.41
C GLY A 94 16.30 -0.06 -20.08
N THR A 95 16.48 -1.34 -20.42
CA THR A 95 15.68 -2.45 -19.85
C THR A 95 16.11 -2.81 -18.43
N ALA A 96 17.24 -2.28 -17.96
CA ALA A 96 17.72 -2.46 -16.60
C ALA A 96 16.97 -1.52 -15.64
N SER A 97 16.13 -2.10 -14.80
CA SER A 97 15.54 -1.42 -13.65
C SER A 97 16.30 -1.78 -12.37
N GLU A 98 16.43 -0.78 -11.51
CA GLU A 98 16.81 -0.96 -10.12
C GLU A 98 15.55 -1.03 -9.26
N THR A 99 15.49 -1.98 -8.34
CA THR A 99 14.37 -2.08 -7.40
C THR A 99 14.67 -1.20 -6.19
N ILE A 100 13.74 -0.31 -5.90
CA ILE A 100 13.72 0.55 -4.72
C ILE A 100 12.64 0.06 -3.78
N GLU A 101 13.03 -0.21 -2.54
CA GLU A 101 12.10 -0.45 -1.44
C GLU A 101 11.79 0.89 -0.77
N TRP A 102 10.53 1.07 -0.37
CA TRP A 102 10.08 2.28 0.32
C TRP A 102 9.12 1.94 1.45
N SER A 103 9.13 2.78 2.48
CA SER A 103 8.18 2.72 3.60
C SER A 103 7.47 4.07 3.77
N CYS A 104 6.23 4.01 4.21
CA CYS A 104 5.34 5.16 4.29
C CYS A 104 4.44 5.03 5.53
N SER A 105 4.28 6.11 6.30
CA SER A 105 3.22 6.20 7.32
C SER A 105 2.02 6.92 6.75
N VAL A 106 0.84 6.45 7.13
CA VAL A 106 -0.43 7.09 6.86
C VAL A 106 -1.15 7.34 8.17
N GLN A 107 -1.73 8.53 8.32
CA GLN A 107 -2.55 8.89 9.46
C GLN A 107 -3.75 9.73 9.01
N THR A 108 -4.89 9.49 9.64
CA THR A 108 -6.08 10.35 9.58
C THR A 108 -6.15 11.24 10.80
N SER A 109 -6.74 12.41 10.65
CA SER A 109 -7.03 13.28 11.79
C SER A 109 -8.31 12.81 12.49
N ALA A 110 -8.32 12.87 13.82
CA ALA A 110 -9.52 12.59 14.61
C ALA A 110 -10.68 13.56 14.29
N ASP A 111 -10.33 14.84 14.08
CA ASP A 111 -11.30 15.91 13.80
C ASP A 111 -11.77 15.94 12.33
N ASP A 112 -11.00 15.32 11.42
CA ASP A 112 -11.32 15.19 10.00
C ASP A 112 -10.81 13.86 9.44
N PRO A 113 -11.57 12.76 9.61
CA PRO A 113 -11.17 11.44 9.16
C PRO A 113 -11.18 11.29 7.63
N SER A 114 -11.70 12.29 6.91
CA SER A 114 -11.65 12.33 5.44
C SER A 114 -10.31 12.84 4.92
N THR A 115 -9.56 13.57 5.76
CA THR A 115 -8.21 14.02 5.44
C THR A 115 -7.19 12.95 5.83
N VAL A 116 -6.44 12.50 4.83
CA VAL A 116 -5.41 11.47 4.96
C VAL A 116 -4.04 12.10 4.72
N SER A 117 -3.17 12.00 5.72
CA SER A 117 -1.78 12.40 5.61
C SER A 117 -0.92 11.17 5.34
N ALA A 118 -0.07 11.23 4.31
CA ALA A 118 0.88 10.18 3.98
C ALA A 118 2.29 10.75 3.87
N THR A 119 3.24 10.11 4.54
CA THR A 119 4.63 10.55 4.64
C THR A 119 5.54 9.37 4.31
N ILE A 120 6.41 9.54 3.31
CA ILE A 120 7.47 8.58 3.01
C ILE A 120 8.52 8.67 4.13
N GLN A 121 8.85 7.53 4.73
CA GLN A 121 9.78 7.45 5.86
C GLN A 121 11.18 7.04 5.41
N GLU A 122 11.27 5.99 4.61
CA GLU A 122 12.54 5.41 4.16
C GLU A 122 12.45 5.01 2.69
N ILE A 123 13.58 5.16 1.99
CA ILE A 123 13.78 4.74 0.60
C ILE A 123 15.15 4.10 0.53
N THR A 124 15.21 2.86 0.05
CA THR A 124 16.45 2.07 0.03
C THR A 124 16.58 1.35 -1.31
N LEU A 125 17.78 1.38 -1.90
CA LEU A 125 18.11 0.55 -3.05
C LEU A 125 18.19 -0.90 -2.60
N ARG A 126 17.39 -1.79 -3.21
CA ARG A 126 17.46 -3.21 -2.90
C ARG A 126 18.82 -3.74 -3.35
N SER A 127 19.70 -4.07 -2.42
CA SER A 127 20.98 -4.69 -2.77
C SER A 127 20.69 -6.01 -3.46
N ARG A 128 21.10 -6.14 -4.72
CA ARG A 128 21.30 -7.46 -5.31
C ARG A 128 22.52 -8.05 -4.63
N ASP A 129 22.35 -8.59 -3.43
CA ASP A 129 23.42 -9.35 -2.80
C ASP A 129 23.81 -10.48 -3.77
N ARG A 130 25.08 -10.43 -4.16
CA ARG A 130 25.73 -11.36 -5.07
C ARG A 130 25.48 -12.79 -4.57
N SER A 131 24.99 -13.64 -5.46
CA SER A 131 25.06 -15.10 -5.30
C SER A 131 26.47 -15.58 -4.97
#